data_AF-A0A2S5BB87-F1
#
_entry.id   AF-A0A2S5BB87-F1
#
_cell.length_a   1.000
_cell.length_b   1.000
_cell.length_c   1.000
_cell.angle_alpha   90.00
_cell.angle_beta   90.00
_cell.angle_gamma   90.00
#
_symmetry.space_group_name_H-M   'P 1'
#
loop_
_entity.id
_entity.type
_entity.pdbx_description
1 polymer ?
#
loop_
_entity_poly.entity_id
_entity_poly.type
_entity_poly.pdbx_seq_one_letter_code
_entity_poly.pdbx_strand_id
1 'polypeptide(L)'
;MPVSSPFKVPRRNRQNLDTKPSDSHKARLDAPEKRQSDKAHEAGGMGPGAARVQHLKHEGADANQIVAQHDRAATSYKEHKASTMHLAQQLARLEHVPLGEILQRLGLETDD
;
A
#
# COMPACT_ATOMS: atom_id res chain seq x y z
N MET A 1 -31.07 -37.35 5.30
CA MET A 1 -29.82 -37.69 4.60
C MET A 1 -29.05 -36.39 4.35
N PRO A 2 -27.86 -36.15 4.95
CA PRO A 2 -27.03 -34.99 4.62
C PRO A 2 -26.07 -35.29 3.45
N VAL A 3 -26.06 -34.41 2.45
CA VAL A 3 -25.16 -34.46 1.29
C VAL A 3 -23.84 -33.76 1.61
N SER A 4 -22.75 -34.52 1.57
CA SER A 4 -21.37 -34.05 1.73
C SER A 4 -20.87 -33.38 0.45
N SER A 5 -20.56 -32.09 0.52
CA SER A 5 -19.95 -31.33 -0.57
C SER A 5 -18.44 -31.63 -0.70
N PRO A 6 -17.91 -31.95 -1.91
CA PRO A 6 -16.56 -32.48 -2.10
C PRO A 6 -15.53 -31.39 -2.49
N PHE A 7 -15.54 -30.22 -1.86
CA PHE A 7 -14.51 -29.21 -2.13
C PHE A 7 -13.29 -29.41 -1.23
N LYS A 8 -12.37 -30.29 -1.66
CA LYS A 8 -10.99 -30.34 -1.16
C LYS A 8 -10.26 -29.08 -1.61
N VAL A 9 -10.10 -28.12 -0.72
CA VAL A 9 -9.18 -27.00 -0.92
C VAL A 9 -7.74 -27.53 -0.81
N PRO A 10 -6.88 -27.42 -1.83
CA PRO A 10 -5.50 -27.83 -1.70
C PRO A 10 -4.77 -26.87 -0.77
N ARG A 11 -4.26 -27.36 0.38
CA ARG A 11 -3.31 -26.64 1.23
C ARG A 11 -2.06 -26.34 0.41
N ARG A 12 -1.86 -25.07 0.05
CA ARG A 12 -0.62 -24.61 -0.59
C ARG A 12 0.49 -24.61 0.45
N ASN A 13 1.41 -25.56 0.34
CA ASN A 13 2.64 -25.64 1.13
C ASN A 13 3.51 -24.40 0.79
N ARG A 14 3.62 -23.43 1.71
CA ARG A 14 4.54 -22.28 1.60
C ARG A 14 5.70 -22.38 2.60
N GLN A 15 6.15 -23.59 2.87
CA GLN A 15 7.37 -23.84 3.61
C GLN A 15 8.21 -24.76 2.74
N ASN A 16 9.19 -24.16 2.06
CA ASN A 16 10.43 -24.76 1.54
C ASN A 16 11.10 -23.69 0.67
N LEU A 17 11.71 -22.70 1.32
CA LEU A 17 12.84 -21.99 0.72
C LEU A 17 14.08 -22.44 1.48
N ASP A 18 14.52 -23.63 1.11
CA ASP A 18 15.88 -24.10 1.34
C ASP A 18 16.83 -23.23 0.52
N THR A 19 17.61 -22.40 1.20
CA THR A 19 18.92 -21.96 0.71
C THR A 19 19.92 -21.93 1.85
N LYS A 20 20.47 -23.10 2.18
CA LYS A 20 21.90 -23.18 2.49
C LYS A 20 22.55 -23.81 1.26
N PRO A 21 23.61 -23.19 0.72
CA PRO A 21 24.92 -23.60 1.23
C PRO A 21 25.96 -22.47 1.24
N SER A 22 26.88 -22.53 2.20
CA SER A 22 28.33 -22.51 1.96
C SER A 22 29.03 -22.18 3.27
N ASP A 23 29.30 -23.23 4.03
CA ASP A 23 30.46 -23.24 4.90
C ASP A 23 31.60 -23.83 4.07
N SER A 24 32.55 -22.99 3.67
CA SER A 24 33.82 -23.45 3.11
C SER A 24 34.89 -22.39 3.39
N HIS A 25 35.50 -22.59 4.55
CA HIS A 25 36.95 -22.61 4.73
C HIS A 25 37.79 -21.46 4.17
N LYS A 26 38.24 -20.64 5.13
CA LYS A 26 39.64 -20.19 5.32
C LYS A 26 40.61 -20.59 4.19
N ALA A 27 40.92 -19.63 3.32
CA ALA A 27 42.25 -19.50 2.76
C ALA A 27 42.92 -18.27 3.42
N ARG A 28 43.68 -18.54 4.49
CA ARG A 28 44.72 -17.62 4.98
C ARG A 28 45.87 -17.70 3.98
N LEU A 29 46.34 -16.58 3.44
CA LEU A 29 47.71 -16.36 2.99
C LEU A 29 47.94 -14.87 2.70
N ASP A 30 48.53 -14.21 3.70
CA ASP A 30 49.54 -13.13 3.68
C ASP A 30 49.52 -12.05 2.59
N ALA A 31 49.08 -10.83 2.97
CA ALA A 31 49.95 -9.64 3.08
C ALA A 31 49.11 -8.35 3.25
N PRO A 32 49.03 -7.73 4.45
CA PRO A 32 48.68 -6.33 4.54
C PRO A 32 49.96 -5.52 4.69
N GLU A 33 50.44 -4.97 3.57
CA GLU A 33 51.34 -3.82 3.64
C GLU A 33 50.65 -2.72 4.44
N LYS A 34 51.29 -2.33 5.54
CA LYS A 34 50.95 -1.13 6.29
C LYS A 34 51.03 0.05 5.34
N ARG A 35 49.90 0.70 5.06
CA ARG A 35 49.88 2.14 4.78
C ARG A 35 48.89 2.81 5.71
N GLN A 36 49.49 3.59 6.61
CA GLN A 36 48.86 4.61 7.42
C GLN A 36 47.99 5.52 6.52
N SER A 37 46.75 5.72 6.91
CA SER A 37 46.09 7.02 6.84
C SER A 37 44.75 6.86 7.54
N ASP A 38 44.71 7.36 8.76
CA ASP A 38 43.61 8.15 9.26
C ASP A 38 42.24 7.63 8.87
N LYS A 39 41.78 6.67 9.68
CA LYS A 39 40.36 6.55 10.00
C LYS A 39 39.97 7.82 10.78
N ALA A 40 39.95 8.94 10.07
CA ALA A 40 39.12 10.07 10.42
C ALA A 40 37.73 9.47 10.55
N HIS A 41 37.26 9.43 11.79
CA HIS A 41 35.83 9.34 12.05
C HIS A 41 35.13 10.16 10.97
N GLU A 42 34.26 9.54 10.18
CA GLU A 42 33.11 10.24 9.61
C GLU A 42 32.16 10.68 10.75
N ALA A 43 32.71 11.34 11.76
CA ALA A 43 32.11 12.44 12.49
C ALA A 43 32.31 13.73 11.66
N GLY A 44 32.19 13.61 10.33
CA GLY A 44 32.22 14.71 9.38
C GLY A 44 30.83 15.33 9.34
N GLY A 45 30.64 16.31 10.21
CA GLY A 45 29.52 17.25 10.31
C GLY A 45 28.29 16.96 9.45
N MET A 46 27.15 16.74 10.12
CA MET A 46 25.87 17.14 9.54
C MET A 46 25.94 18.65 9.28
N GLY A 47 26.46 19.02 8.11
CA GLY A 47 26.40 20.39 7.64
C GLY A 47 24.93 20.78 7.59
N PRO A 48 24.57 22.04 7.90
CA PRO A 48 23.18 22.47 7.93
C PRO A 48 22.45 22.31 6.57
N GLY A 49 23.17 21.99 5.49
CA GLY A 49 22.61 21.57 4.21
C GLY A 49 22.08 20.13 4.19
N ALA A 50 22.73 19.18 4.88
CA ALA A 50 22.28 17.77 4.93
C ALA A 50 20.97 17.62 5.71
N ALA A 51 20.83 18.33 6.82
CA ALA A 51 19.57 18.41 7.56
C ALA A 51 18.46 19.02 6.68
N ARG A 52 18.73 20.14 5.99
CA ARG A 52 17.76 20.77 5.06
C ARG A 52 17.32 19.85 3.92
N VAL A 53 18.22 19.05 3.35
CA VAL A 53 17.88 18.07 2.30
C VAL A 53 17.02 16.92 2.84
N GLN A 54 17.20 16.51 4.10
CA GLN A 54 16.31 15.53 4.74
C GLN A 54 14.93 16.13 5.04
N HIS A 55 14.86 17.34 5.59
CA HIS A 55 13.60 18.05 5.83
C HIS A 55 12.77 18.21 4.56
N LEU A 56 13.37 18.67 3.45
CA LEU A 56 12.67 18.83 2.16
C LEU A 56 12.16 17.50 1.59
N LYS A 57 12.87 16.40 1.82
CA LYS A 57 12.42 15.05 1.40
C LYS A 57 11.22 14.58 2.23
N HIS A 58 11.19 14.88 3.52
CA HIS A 58 10.08 14.54 4.41
C HIS A 58 8.83 15.40 4.11
N GLU A 59 8.99 16.72 3.97
CA GLU A 59 7.90 17.63 3.62
C GLU A 59 7.27 17.27 2.26
N GLY A 60 8.11 16.91 1.28
CA GLY A 60 7.64 16.42 -0.02
C GLY A 60 6.96 15.04 0.05
N ALA A 61 7.42 14.14 0.93
CA ALA A 61 6.79 12.84 1.15
C ALA A 61 5.41 12.97 1.80
N ASP A 62 5.26 13.88 2.77
CA ASP A 62 4.00 14.14 3.45
C ASP A 62 2.96 14.75 2.51
N ALA A 63 3.35 15.71 1.68
CA ALA A 63 2.46 16.29 0.66
C ALA A 63 1.99 15.24 -0.36
N ASN A 64 2.91 14.39 -0.85
CA ASN A 64 2.56 13.31 -1.79
C ASN A 64 1.65 12.27 -1.14
N GLN A 65 1.82 11.98 0.15
CA GLN A 65 0.96 11.06 0.88
C GLN A 65 -0.46 11.62 1.02
N ILE A 66 -0.60 12.92 1.30
CA ILE A 66 -1.91 13.60 1.38
C ILE A 66 -2.63 13.54 0.03
N VAL A 67 -1.93 13.88 -1.07
CA VAL A 67 -2.50 13.79 -2.42
C VAL A 67 -2.93 12.36 -2.75
N ALA A 68 -2.08 11.38 -2.49
CA ALA A 68 -2.39 9.97 -2.74
C ALA A 68 -3.53 9.43 -1.86
N GLN A 69 -3.73 9.97 -0.65
CA GLN A 69 -4.89 9.64 0.19
C GLN A 69 -6.18 10.27 -0.36
N HIS A 70 -6.12 11.54 -0.75
CA HIS A 70 -7.24 12.24 -1.36
C HIS A 70 -7.69 11.55 -2.65
N ASP A 71 -6.77 11.20 -3.55
CA ASP A 71 -7.10 10.54 -4.81
C ASP A 71 -7.76 9.18 -4.61
N ARG A 72 -7.32 8.42 -3.61
CA ARG A 72 -7.95 7.15 -3.22
C ARG A 72 -9.35 7.37 -2.66
N ALA A 73 -9.52 8.35 -1.77
CA ALA A 73 -10.84 8.69 -1.22
C ALA A 73 -11.81 9.17 -2.32
N ALA A 74 -11.35 10.02 -3.24
CA ALA A 74 -12.14 10.51 -4.37
C ALA A 74 -12.54 9.38 -5.33
N THR A 75 -11.63 8.44 -5.60
CA THR A 75 -11.94 7.27 -6.45
C THR A 75 -12.96 6.36 -5.78
N SER A 76 -12.74 6.03 -4.50
CA SER A 76 -13.68 5.23 -3.71
C SER A 76 -15.06 5.90 -3.64
N TYR A 77 -15.11 7.22 -3.43
CA TYR A 77 -16.36 7.97 -3.44
C TYR A 77 -17.11 7.85 -4.77
N LYS A 78 -16.41 8.02 -5.90
CA LYS A 78 -17.01 7.88 -7.24
C LYS A 78 -17.57 6.48 -7.48
N GLU A 79 -16.85 5.44 -7.09
CA GLU A 79 -17.30 4.05 -7.21
C GLU A 79 -18.52 3.75 -6.35
N HIS A 80 -18.53 4.25 -5.11
CA HIS A 80 -19.67 4.13 -4.21
C HIS A 80 -20.89 4.90 -4.73
N LYS A 81 -20.72 6.16 -5.17
CA LYS A 81 -21.79 6.97 -5.76
C LYS A 81 -22.40 6.26 -6.97
N ALA A 82 -21.58 5.77 -7.90
CA ALA A 82 -22.05 5.03 -9.07
C ALA A 82 -22.86 3.78 -8.69
N SER A 83 -22.38 3.01 -7.72
CA SER A 83 -23.05 1.79 -7.25
C SER A 83 -24.38 2.10 -6.56
N THR A 84 -24.41 3.10 -5.67
CA THR A 84 -25.63 3.55 -4.98
C THR A 84 -26.66 4.07 -5.97
N MET A 85 -26.25 4.91 -6.93
CA MET A 85 -27.14 5.41 -7.99
C MET A 85 -27.70 4.29 -8.85
N HIS A 86 -26.88 3.28 -9.18
CA HIS A 86 -27.34 2.12 -9.93
C HIS A 86 -28.42 1.33 -9.16
N LEU A 87 -28.22 1.08 -7.87
CA LEU A 87 -29.20 0.40 -7.01
C LEU A 87 -30.49 1.23 -6.85
N ALA A 88 -30.37 2.55 -6.65
CA ALA A 88 -31.52 3.45 -6.57
C ALA A 88 -32.33 3.44 -7.87
N GLN A 89 -31.67 3.41 -9.03
CA GLN A 89 -32.34 3.27 -10.34
C GLN A 89 -33.05 1.93 -10.50
N GLN A 90 -32.45 0.83 -10.03
CA GLN A 90 -33.11 -0.48 -10.05
C GLN A 90 -34.36 -0.47 -9.15
N LEU A 91 -34.25 0.10 -7.95
CA LEU A 91 -35.37 0.21 -7.01
C LEU A 91 -36.50 1.06 -7.59
N ALA A 92 -36.18 2.21 -8.18
CA ALA A 92 -37.14 3.08 -8.86
C ALA A 92 -37.93 2.34 -9.95
N ARG A 93 -37.25 1.49 -10.74
CA ARG A 93 -37.88 0.66 -11.78
C ARG A 93 -38.79 -0.42 -11.20
N LEU A 94 -38.39 -1.05 -10.09
CA LEU A 94 -39.16 -2.11 -9.43
C LEU A 94 -40.42 -1.55 -8.75
N GLU A 95 -40.32 -0.37 -8.13
CA GLU A 95 -41.45 0.26 -7.43
C GLU A 95 -42.34 1.09 -8.37
N HIS A 96 -41.94 1.30 -9.63
CA HIS A 96 -42.59 2.21 -10.58
C HIS A 96 -42.69 3.66 -10.06
N VAL A 97 -41.68 4.10 -9.31
CA VAL A 97 -41.59 5.42 -8.68
C VAL A 97 -40.47 6.23 -9.34
N PRO A 98 -40.59 7.57 -9.49
CA PRO A 98 -39.49 8.41 -9.96
C PRO A 98 -38.22 8.24 -9.12
N LEU A 99 -37.05 8.23 -9.77
CA LEU A 99 -35.76 8.10 -9.07
C LEU A 99 -35.57 9.15 -7.97
N GLY A 100 -36.03 10.39 -8.21
CA GLY A 100 -35.94 11.47 -7.22
C GLY A 100 -36.62 11.15 -5.89
N GLU A 101 -37.77 10.48 -5.91
CA GLU A 101 -38.47 10.06 -4.68
C GLU A 101 -37.71 8.95 -3.95
N ILE A 102 -37.10 8.02 -4.69
CA ILE A 102 -36.23 6.99 -4.10
C ILE A 102 -35.01 7.63 -3.45
N LEU A 103 -34.35 8.58 -4.11
CA LEU A 103 -33.20 9.30 -3.55
C LEU A 103 -33.59 10.09 -2.30
N GLN A 104 -34.73 10.79 -2.34
CA GLN A 104 -35.26 11.51 -1.18
C GLN A 104 -35.57 10.58 0.00
N ARG A 105 -36.15 9.39 -0.26
CA ARG A 105 -36.40 8.37 0.77
C ARG A 105 -35.12 7.80 1.36
N LEU A 106 -34.05 7.74 0.58
CA LEU A 106 -32.72 7.31 1.02
C LEU A 106 -31.92 8.45 1.68
N GLY A 107 -32.46 9.68 1.72
CA GLY A 107 -31.76 10.86 2.24
C GLY A 107 -30.56 11.27 1.39
N LEU A 108 -30.59 10.96 0.09
CA LEU A 108 -29.53 11.29 -0.87
C LEU A 108 -29.94 12.53 -1.67
N GLU A 109 -29.06 13.52 -1.70
CA GLU A 109 -29.19 14.65 -2.62
C GLU A 109 -28.59 14.26 -3.98
N THR A 110 -29.17 14.75 -5.07
CA THR A 110 -28.64 14.49 -6.43
C THR A 110 -27.30 15.19 -6.69
N ASP A 111 -27.00 16.23 -5.90
CA ASP A 111 -25.80 17.06 -6.07
C ASP A 111 -24.58 16.53 -5.30
N ASP A 112 -24.78 15.62 -4.34
CA ASP A 112 -23.73 14.88 -3.61
C ASP A 112 -23.07 13.82 -4.50
#